data_AF-A0A9E6E4I5-F1
#
_entry.id   AF-A0A9E6E4I5-F1
#
_cell.length_a   1.000
_cell.length_b   1.000
_cell.length_c   1.000
_cell.angle_alpha   90.00
_cell.angle_beta   90.00
_cell.angle_gamma   90.00
#
_symmetry.space_group_name_H-M   'P 1'
#
loop_
_entity.id
_entity.type
_entity.pdbx_description
1 polymer ?
#
loop_
_entity_poly.entity_id
_entity_poly.type
_entity_poly.pdbx_seq_one_letter_code
_entity_poly.pdbx_strand_id
1 'polypeptide(L)'
;MAYLPFYLTPEEFALKQKQQEQEIAAGREQIRWHKYDTEKPFRYFNYCISIAVCLPSYLLAFVLFERGETFSNSLMIGQALILSGLAYLMFGLDYRYDYTLSEKGLVVKKRRNMPRWVNSAAQVVAWFGAGFCVFMVATVGPMVLVGAGGLILLSFTGLKRQPDEEAEVRIGHSEDGICARCNAKRKVIELYYKFDDYDFEDAAKTVVSRYHSIGKSYLFFSSQKQMEQAIQLLFDEWHLTCEEIKEPKNVFGNKNLPEAFLNTPFRGASFPVDDAQSLRSSNAPLPEQRYFESLIQDE
;
A
#
# COMPACT_ATOMS: atom_id res chain seq x y z
N MET A 1 -20.94 -9.96 -7.84
CA MET A 1 -19.79 -10.70 -8.38
C MET A 1 -18.59 -9.78 -8.39
N ALA A 2 -17.48 -10.22 -7.83
CA ALA A 2 -16.23 -9.47 -7.68
C ALA A 2 -15.56 -9.18 -9.02
N TYR A 3 -15.73 -10.08 -9.98
CA TYR A 3 -15.16 -9.98 -11.31
C TYR A 3 -16.04 -9.19 -12.29
N LEU A 4 -15.53 -8.04 -12.70
CA LEU A 4 -15.96 -7.24 -13.83
C LEU A 4 -15.57 -7.91 -15.16
N PRO A 5 -16.12 -7.45 -16.30
CA PRO A 5 -15.68 -7.90 -17.62
C PRO A 5 -14.16 -7.79 -17.81
N PHE A 6 -13.56 -8.73 -18.56
CA PHE A 6 -12.10 -8.80 -18.67
C PHE A 6 -11.48 -7.61 -19.38
N TYR A 7 -11.88 -7.40 -20.63
CA TYR A 7 -11.42 -6.30 -21.45
C TYR A 7 -12.24 -5.05 -21.15
N LEU A 8 -11.66 -4.16 -20.34
CA LEU A 8 -12.20 -2.86 -19.99
C LEU A 8 -11.14 -1.80 -20.23
N THR A 9 -11.59 -0.62 -20.63
CA THR A 9 -10.74 0.58 -20.60
C THR A 9 -10.51 1.04 -19.16
N PRO A 10 -9.46 1.84 -18.87
CA PRO A 10 -9.21 2.32 -17.52
C PRO A 10 -10.39 3.11 -16.93
N GLU A 11 -11.05 3.91 -17.77
CA GLU A 11 -12.19 4.75 -17.36
C GLU A 11 -13.42 3.90 -17.03
N GLU A 12 -13.72 2.89 -17.85
CA GLU A 12 -14.82 1.96 -17.59
C GLU A 12 -14.58 1.14 -16.31
N PHE A 13 -13.33 0.69 -16.10
CA PHE A 13 -12.95 -0.02 -14.89
C PHE A 13 -13.15 0.84 -13.65
N ALA A 14 -12.59 2.06 -13.64
CA ALA A 14 -12.72 2.99 -12.52
C ALA A 14 -14.19 3.33 -12.21
N LEU A 15 -15.02 3.51 -13.25
CA LEU A 15 -16.45 3.76 -13.09
C LEU A 15 -17.16 2.59 -12.42
N LYS A 16 -16.92 1.36 -12.90
CA LYS A 16 -17.54 0.14 -12.35
C LYS A 16 -17.05 -0.17 -10.94
N GLN A 17 -15.76 0.03 -10.67
CA GLN A 17 -15.19 -0.12 -9.34
C GLN A 17 -15.86 0.83 -8.35
N LYS A 18 -16.06 2.10 -8.73
CA LYS A 18 -16.78 3.09 -7.93
C LYS A 18 -18.26 2.71 -7.71
N GLN A 19 -18.92 2.11 -8.70
CA GLN A 19 -20.28 1.59 -8.54
C GLN A 19 -20.31 0.45 -7.51
N GLN A 20 -19.40 -0.51 -7.59
CA GLN A 20 -19.28 -1.59 -6.60
C GLN A 20 -19.03 -1.03 -5.18
N GLU A 21 -18.16 -0.02 -5.04
CA GLU A 21 -17.96 0.66 -3.74
C GLU A 21 -19.27 1.24 -3.19
N GLN A 22 -20.05 1.91 -4.04
CA GLN A 22 -21.32 2.53 -3.64
C GLN A 22 -22.37 1.48 -3.27
N GLU A 23 -22.44 0.38 -4.02
CA GLU A 23 -23.37 -0.72 -3.75
C GLU A 23 -23.11 -1.36 -2.38
N ILE A 24 -21.84 -1.67 -2.10
CA ILE A 24 -21.37 -2.19 -0.80
C ILE A 24 -21.58 -1.14 0.29
N ALA A 25 -21.30 0.13 -0.01
CA ALA A 25 -21.53 1.22 0.93
C ALA A 25 -23.01 1.38 1.30
N ALA A 26 -23.93 0.97 0.43
CA ALA A 26 -25.38 1.00 0.61
C ALA A 26 -25.97 -0.33 1.14
N GLY A 27 -25.16 -1.25 1.66
CA GLY A 27 -25.65 -2.42 2.41
C GLY A 27 -26.39 -2.01 3.69
N ARG A 28 -27.34 -2.84 4.16
CA ARG A 28 -28.14 -2.52 5.37
C ARG A 28 -27.31 -2.73 6.63
N GLU A 29 -26.68 -3.89 6.75
CA GLU A 29 -25.73 -4.19 7.81
C GLU A 29 -24.33 -3.76 7.39
N GLN A 30 -23.79 -2.75 8.08
CA GLN A 30 -22.51 -2.18 7.72
C GLN A 30 -21.66 -1.80 8.93
N ILE A 31 -20.38 -2.15 8.85
CA ILE A 31 -19.35 -1.77 9.79
C ILE A 31 -18.32 -0.93 9.03
N ARG A 32 -18.17 0.34 9.42
CA ARG A 32 -17.13 1.23 8.90
C ARG A 32 -16.15 1.61 9.99
N TRP A 33 -14.86 1.52 9.70
CA TRP A 33 -13.83 1.94 10.63
C TRP A 33 -12.53 2.24 9.90
N HIS A 34 -11.62 2.89 10.61
CA HIS A 34 -10.27 3.11 10.13
C HIS A 34 -9.26 2.70 11.19
N LYS A 35 -8.07 2.28 10.75
CA LYS A 35 -6.99 1.86 11.63
C LYS A 35 -5.62 2.20 11.05
N TYR A 36 -4.73 2.67 11.92
CA TYR A 36 -3.30 2.74 11.62
C TYR A 36 -2.65 1.45 12.10
N ASP A 37 -2.04 0.71 11.18
CA ASP A 37 -1.34 -0.54 11.50
C ASP A 37 -0.31 -0.92 10.44
N THR A 38 0.37 -2.03 10.68
CA THR A 38 1.32 -2.63 9.76
C THR A 38 0.97 -4.09 9.49
N GLU A 39 1.13 -4.52 8.24
CA GLU A 39 0.99 -5.91 7.81
C GLU A 39 2.26 -6.71 8.19
N LYS A 40 2.71 -6.55 9.43
CA LYS A 40 3.91 -7.19 9.98
C LYS A 40 3.58 -7.88 11.31
N PRO A 41 4.23 -9.01 11.60
CA PRO A 41 4.07 -9.70 12.89
C PRO A 41 4.31 -8.81 14.10
N PHE A 42 5.30 -7.92 13.98
CA PHE A 42 5.71 -7.01 15.04
C PHE A 42 5.16 -5.60 14.78
N ARG A 43 4.35 -5.09 15.71
CA ARG A 43 3.67 -3.79 15.59
C ARG A 43 4.64 -2.62 15.37
N TYR A 44 5.81 -2.65 16.02
CA TYR A 44 6.79 -1.55 15.94
C TYR A 44 7.85 -1.76 14.84
N PHE A 45 7.60 -2.65 13.87
CA PHE A 45 8.57 -2.96 12.83
C PHE A 45 9.03 -1.73 12.05
N ASN A 46 8.09 -0.88 11.63
CA ASN A 46 8.37 0.37 10.92
C ASN A 46 9.20 1.36 11.75
N TYR A 47 8.87 1.51 13.04
CA TYR A 47 9.67 2.30 13.98
C TYR A 47 11.10 1.76 14.12
N CYS A 48 11.28 0.44 14.23
CA CYS A 48 12.60 -0.17 14.29
C CYS A 48 13.42 0.09 13.03
N ILE A 49 12.83 0.02 11.84
CA ILE A 49 13.52 0.39 10.59
C ILE A 49 13.93 1.86 10.63
N SER A 50 13.02 2.75 11.01
CA SER A 50 13.32 4.18 11.13
C SER A 50 14.52 4.44 12.05
N ILE A 51 14.57 3.78 13.21
CA ILE A 51 15.69 3.89 14.15
C ILE A 51 16.97 3.30 13.54
N ALA A 52 16.88 2.12 12.93
CA ALA A 52 18.04 1.43 12.36
C ALA A 52 18.73 2.27 11.26
N VAL A 53 17.95 2.95 10.41
CA VAL A 53 18.48 3.88 9.40
C VAL A 53 19.19 5.08 10.03
N CYS A 54 18.75 5.53 11.21
CA CYS A 54 19.35 6.66 11.92
C CYS A 54 20.62 6.29 12.71
N LEU A 55 20.75 5.04 13.16
CA LEU A 55 21.87 4.60 14.01
C LEU A 55 23.26 5.00 13.48
N PRO A 56 23.62 4.80 12.20
CA PRO A 56 24.92 5.22 11.67
C PRO A 56 25.17 6.72 11.83
N SER A 57 24.13 7.54 11.65
CA SER A 57 24.25 8.99 11.78
C SER A 57 24.47 9.44 13.23
N TYR A 58 23.80 8.78 14.19
CA TYR A 58 23.99 9.05 15.60
C TYR A 58 25.38 8.60 16.08
N LEU A 59 25.86 7.45 15.61
CA LEU A 59 27.21 6.97 15.93
C LEU A 59 28.28 7.93 15.39
N LEU A 60 28.12 8.40 14.15
CA LEU A 60 29.01 9.40 13.57
C LEU A 60 28.96 10.72 14.34
N ALA A 61 27.75 11.19 14.69
CA ALA A 61 27.57 12.39 15.50
C ALA A 61 28.26 12.24 16.86
N PHE A 62 28.11 11.10 17.53
CA PHE A 62 28.75 10.83 18.82
C PHE A 62 30.28 10.88 18.74
N VAL A 63 30.89 10.19 17.77
CA VAL A 63 32.36 10.17 17.58
C VAL A 63 32.91 11.57 17.27
N LEU A 64 32.18 12.35 16.46
CA LEU A 64 32.61 13.71 16.12
C LEU A 64 32.35 14.70 17.26
N PHE A 65 31.32 14.46 18.08
CA PHE A 65 31.00 15.29 19.25
C PHE A 65 32.13 15.30 20.27
N GLU A 66 32.78 14.15 20.47
CA GLU A 66 33.96 14.01 21.34
C GLU A 66 35.18 14.82 20.86
N ARG A 67 35.23 15.22 19.58
CA ARG A 67 36.35 15.99 19.00
C ARG A 67 36.27 17.50 19.23
N GLY A 68 35.19 18.01 19.82
CA GLY A 68 35.27 19.19 20.69
C GLY A 68 35.05 20.58 20.10
N GLU A 69 34.37 20.77 18.96
CA GLU A 69 33.99 22.11 18.49
C GLU A 69 32.48 22.37 18.60
N THR A 70 32.09 23.41 19.35
CA THR A 70 30.67 23.75 19.62
C THR A 70 29.84 23.96 18.36
N PHE A 71 30.43 24.57 17.32
CA PHE A 71 29.75 24.80 16.04
C PHE A 71 29.50 23.49 15.28
N SER A 72 30.54 22.65 15.16
CA SER A 72 30.44 21.31 14.55
C SER A 72 29.41 20.44 15.27
N ASN A 73 29.46 20.43 16.60
CA ASN A 73 28.53 19.67 17.44
C ASN A 73 27.08 20.12 17.24
N SER A 74 26.84 21.43 17.14
CA SER A 74 25.50 21.98 16.87
C SER A 74 24.98 21.57 15.48
N LEU A 75 25.84 21.60 14.46
CA LEU A 75 25.50 21.18 13.10
C LEU A 75 25.14 19.68 13.04
N MET A 76 25.90 18.84 13.73
CA MET A 76 25.67 17.39 13.79
C MET A 76 24.35 17.05 14.50
N ILE A 77 24.01 17.76 15.59
CA ILE A 77 22.71 17.61 16.26
C ILE A 77 21.58 17.99 15.29
N GLY A 78 21.71 19.12 14.58
CA GLY A 78 20.74 19.54 13.57
C GLY A 78 20.55 18.50 12.46
N GLN A 79 21.65 17.99 11.90
CA GLN A 79 21.61 16.93 10.88
C GLN A 79 20.94 15.66 11.41
N ALA A 80 21.29 15.24 12.62
CA ALA A 80 20.71 14.05 13.25
C ALA A 80 19.20 14.21 13.41
N LEU A 81 18.71 15.36 13.90
CA LEU A 81 17.28 15.65 14.03
C LEU A 81 16.56 15.63 12.68
N ILE A 82 17.13 16.26 11.65
CA ILE A 82 16.55 16.29 10.30
C ILE A 82 16.48 14.87 9.73
N LEU A 83 17.56 14.10 9.80
CA LEU A 83 17.59 12.74 9.31
C LEU A 83 16.61 11.83 10.08
N SER A 84 16.47 12.03 11.39
CA SER A 84 15.48 11.31 12.21
C SER A 84 14.06 11.60 11.76
N GLY A 85 13.74 12.88 11.52
CA GLY A 85 12.45 13.29 11.01
C GLY A 85 12.17 12.68 9.63
N LEU A 86 13.15 12.72 8.72
CA LEU A 86 13.04 12.12 7.39
C LEU A 86 12.88 10.59 7.47
N ALA A 87 13.67 9.90 8.28
CA ALA A 87 13.58 8.46 8.45
C ALA A 87 12.21 8.06 9.02
N TYR A 88 11.68 8.81 9.97
CA TYR A 88 10.35 8.57 10.52
C TYR A 88 9.26 8.75 9.46
N LEU A 89 9.30 9.83 8.68
CA LEU A 89 8.34 10.08 7.61
C LEU A 89 8.44 9.05 6.47
N MET A 90 9.64 8.55 6.19
CA MET A 90 9.86 7.60 5.10
C MET A 90 9.51 6.16 5.50
N PHE A 91 9.92 5.74 6.70
CA PHE A 91 9.88 4.34 7.11
C PHE A 91 9.05 4.07 8.37
N GLY A 92 8.94 5.05 9.27
CA GLY A 92 8.30 4.91 10.58
C GLY A 92 6.79 5.07 10.58
N LEU A 93 6.21 5.68 9.53
CA LEU A 93 4.77 5.86 9.42
C LEU A 93 4.06 4.56 9.04
N ASP A 94 3.09 4.18 9.87
CA ASP A 94 2.17 3.08 9.59
C ASP A 94 1.21 3.43 8.44
N TYR A 95 0.61 2.42 7.82
CA TYR A 95 -0.44 2.64 6.82
C TYR A 95 -1.76 2.93 7.52
N ARG A 96 -2.55 3.82 6.92
CA ARG A 96 -3.95 4.01 7.27
C ARG A 96 -4.79 3.09 6.42
N TYR A 97 -5.59 2.26 7.06
CA TYR A 97 -6.60 1.43 6.42
C TYR A 97 -7.97 1.98 6.73
N ASP A 98 -8.76 2.24 5.69
CA ASP A 98 -10.18 2.56 5.80
C ASP A 98 -10.98 1.35 5.31
N TYR A 99 -11.84 0.82 6.17
CA TYR A 99 -12.61 -0.40 5.92
C TYR A 99 -14.10 -0.10 5.86
N THR A 100 -14.77 -0.75 4.93
CA THR A 100 -16.23 -0.85 4.89
C THR A 100 -16.59 -2.31 4.66
N LEU A 101 -17.16 -2.95 5.67
CA LEU A 101 -17.66 -4.32 5.59
C LEU A 101 -19.18 -4.29 5.66
N SER A 102 -19.85 -5.04 4.80
CA SER A 102 -21.31 -5.16 4.77
C SER A 102 -21.76 -6.55 4.31
N GLU A 103 -23.05 -6.82 4.41
CA GLU A 103 -23.71 -8.01 3.86
C GLU A 103 -23.39 -8.27 2.38
N LYS A 104 -23.13 -7.20 1.60
CA LYS A 104 -22.85 -7.29 0.16
C LYS A 104 -21.38 -7.52 -0.16
N GLY A 105 -20.47 -7.12 0.72
CA GLY A 105 -19.05 -7.06 0.37
C GLY A 105 -18.19 -6.21 1.29
N LEU A 106 -16.91 -6.16 0.94
CA LEU A 106 -15.84 -5.49 1.62
C LEU A 106 -15.18 -4.48 0.68
N VAL A 107 -14.92 -3.28 1.19
CA VAL A 107 -14.02 -2.30 0.58
C VAL A 107 -12.88 -2.04 1.55
N VAL A 108 -11.65 -2.24 1.09
CA VAL A 108 -10.41 -1.92 1.81
C VAL A 108 -9.66 -0.86 1.04
N LYS A 109 -9.42 0.27 1.70
CA LYS A 109 -8.59 1.36 1.14
C LYS A 109 -7.35 1.52 1.99
N LYS A 110 -6.19 1.28 1.39
CA LYS A 110 -4.89 1.45 2.02
C LYS A 110 -4.29 2.76 1.57
N ARG A 111 -3.96 3.60 2.53
CA ARG A 111 -3.39 4.92 2.33
C ARG A 111 -2.10 5.05 3.11
N ARG A 112 -1.12 5.73 2.54
CA ARG A 112 0.09 6.08 3.30
C ARG A 112 -0.27 7.20 4.26
N ASN A 113 0.08 7.06 5.54
CA ASN A 113 -0.18 8.08 6.56
C ASN A 113 0.81 9.26 6.49
N MET A 114 1.03 9.80 5.30
CA MET A 114 1.99 10.88 5.08
C MET A 114 1.33 12.23 5.41
N PRO A 115 1.89 13.02 6.35
CA PRO A 115 1.31 14.31 6.68
C PRO A 115 1.26 15.25 5.47
N ARG A 116 0.15 15.98 5.33
CA ARG A 116 -0.09 16.86 4.17
C ARG A 116 0.99 17.91 3.94
N TRP A 117 1.59 18.39 5.03
CA TRP A 117 2.65 19.40 4.98
C TRP A 117 3.95 18.88 4.36
N VAL A 118 4.19 17.56 4.31
CA VAL A 118 5.47 17.01 3.83
C VAL A 118 5.71 17.34 2.36
N ASN A 119 4.68 17.26 1.51
CA ASN A 119 4.82 17.60 0.10
C ASN A 119 5.10 19.11 -0.07
N SER A 120 4.35 19.97 0.62
CA SER A 120 4.60 21.42 0.62
C SER A 120 5.99 21.76 1.15
N ALA A 121 6.43 21.14 2.24
CA ALA A 121 7.76 21.34 2.80
C ALA A 121 8.86 20.88 1.83
N ALA A 122 8.69 19.72 1.19
CA ALA A 122 9.64 19.24 0.19
C ALA A 122 9.74 20.19 -1.01
N GLN A 123 8.61 20.73 -1.48
CA GLN A 123 8.59 21.75 -2.54
C GLN A 123 9.32 23.03 -2.11
N VAL A 124 9.07 23.53 -0.90
CA VAL A 124 9.73 24.72 -0.36
C VAL A 124 11.24 24.50 -0.24
N VAL A 125 11.67 23.38 0.36
CA VAL A 125 13.09 23.02 0.47
C VAL A 125 13.73 22.92 -0.92
N ALA A 126 13.03 22.35 -1.88
CA ALA A 126 13.54 22.21 -3.25
C ALA A 126 13.66 23.59 -3.95
N TRP A 127 12.72 24.51 -3.75
CA TRP A 127 12.85 25.91 -4.21
C TRP A 127 14.02 26.65 -3.57
N PHE A 128 14.21 26.50 -2.26
CA PHE A 128 15.38 27.04 -1.56
C PHE A 128 16.68 26.46 -2.10
N GLY A 129 16.72 25.14 -2.31
CA GLY A 129 17.86 24.44 -2.92
C GLY A 129 18.17 24.94 -4.33
N ALA A 130 17.14 25.10 -5.17
CA ALA A 130 17.29 25.66 -6.51
C ALA A 130 17.83 27.10 -6.49
N GLY A 131 17.29 27.97 -5.62
CA GLY A 131 17.78 29.33 -5.43
C GLY A 131 19.24 29.38 -4.96
N PHE A 132 19.60 28.52 -4.01
CA PHE A 132 20.99 28.38 -3.54
C PHE A 132 21.92 27.90 -4.65
N CYS A 133 21.50 26.95 -5.49
CA CYS A 133 22.27 26.52 -6.64
C CYS A 133 22.52 27.65 -7.64
N VAL A 134 21.50 28.46 -7.97
CA VAL A 134 21.67 29.63 -8.85
C VAL A 134 22.66 30.63 -8.25
N PHE A 135 22.58 30.88 -6.94
CA PHE A 135 23.52 31.74 -6.24
C PHE A 135 24.96 31.22 -6.28
N MET A 136 25.15 29.92 -6.04
CA MET A 136 26.48 29.29 -6.10
C MET A 136 27.09 29.34 -7.50
N VAL A 137 26.27 29.14 -8.55
CA VAL A 137 26.74 29.30 -9.94
C VAL A 137 27.17 30.72 -10.22
N ALA A 138 26.42 31.71 -9.73
CA ALA A 138 26.74 33.11 -9.92
C ALA A 138 28.03 33.55 -9.21
N THR A 139 28.36 32.92 -8.09
CA THR A 139 29.50 33.32 -7.23
C THR A 139 30.76 32.49 -7.42
N VAL A 140 30.62 31.17 -7.58
CA VAL A 140 31.73 30.20 -7.65
C VAL A 140 31.92 29.65 -9.08
N GLY A 141 30.93 29.86 -9.95
CA GLY A 141 30.95 29.42 -11.35
C GLY A 141 30.23 28.10 -11.59
N PRO A 142 30.00 27.74 -12.87
CA PRO A 142 29.09 26.65 -13.27
C PRO A 142 29.61 25.24 -12.94
N MET A 143 30.90 25.05 -12.66
CA MET A 143 31.45 23.73 -12.30
C MET A 143 30.86 23.15 -11.01
N VAL A 144 30.29 23.98 -10.13
CA VAL A 144 29.64 23.54 -8.89
C VAL A 144 28.35 22.72 -9.15
N LEU A 145 27.73 22.87 -10.32
CA LEU A 145 26.52 22.11 -10.67
C LEU A 145 26.78 20.68 -11.13
N VAL A 146 28.04 20.33 -11.45
CA VAL A 146 28.40 18.98 -11.92
C VAL A 146 28.28 18.01 -10.75
N GLY A 147 27.14 17.30 -10.68
CA GLY A 147 26.80 16.33 -9.64
C GLY A 147 25.53 16.72 -8.86
N ALA A 148 25.53 17.88 -8.19
CA ALA A 148 24.42 18.27 -7.30
C ALA A 148 23.15 18.75 -8.05
N GLY A 149 23.30 19.40 -9.21
CA GLY A 149 22.16 19.95 -9.96
C GLY A 149 21.23 18.88 -10.57
N GLY A 150 21.78 17.75 -10.99
CA GLY A 150 21.02 16.62 -11.55
C GLY A 150 20.16 15.90 -10.51
N LEU A 151 20.67 15.76 -9.27
CA LEU A 151 19.94 15.12 -8.17
C LEU A 151 18.74 15.95 -7.70
N ILE A 152 18.83 17.28 -7.74
CA ILE A 152 17.72 18.18 -7.39
C ILE A 152 16.59 18.06 -8.42
N LEU A 153 16.89 18.05 -9.72
CA LEU A 153 15.88 17.88 -10.78
C LEU A 153 15.17 16.52 -10.70
N LEU A 154 15.91 15.43 -10.42
CA LEU A 154 15.33 14.11 -10.18
C LEU A 154 14.43 14.08 -8.93
N SER A 155 14.78 14.84 -7.90
CA SER A 155 13.97 14.98 -6.68
C SER A 155 12.63 15.67 -6.96
N PHE A 156 12.60 16.68 -7.83
CA PHE A 156 11.36 17.38 -8.21
C PHE A 156 10.38 16.48 -8.97
N THR A 157 10.85 15.55 -9.80
CA THR A 157 9.97 14.61 -10.52
C THR A 157 9.35 13.56 -9.61
N GLY A 158 10.04 13.16 -8.53
CA GLY A 158 9.57 12.12 -7.60
C GLY A 158 8.65 12.60 -6.46
N LEU A 159 8.60 13.91 -6.19
CA LEU A 159 7.88 14.48 -5.04
C LEU A 159 6.39 14.75 -5.27
N LYS A 160 5.86 14.55 -6.47
CA LYS A 160 4.43 14.76 -6.79
C LYS A 160 3.45 13.72 -6.22
N ARG A 161 3.86 12.88 -5.26
CA ARG A 161 2.94 11.95 -4.60
C ARG A 161 2.01 12.72 -3.67
N GLN A 162 0.70 12.54 -3.84
CA GLN A 162 -0.27 13.29 -3.05
C GLN A 162 -0.39 12.67 -1.65
N PRO A 163 -0.44 13.48 -0.58
CA PRO A 163 -0.82 12.98 0.74
C PRO A 163 -2.26 12.44 0.66
N ASP A 164 -2.54 11.35 1.37
CA ASP A 164 -3.82 10.63 1.34
C ASP A 164 -4.16 9.92 0.01
N GLU A 165 -3.22 9.79 -0.94
CA GLU A 165 -3.43 9.01 -2.16
C GLU A 165 -3.72 7.54 -1.80
N GLU A 166 -4.78 6.99 -2.41
CA GLU A 166 -5.18 5.59 -2.25
C GLU A 166 -4.10 4.73 -2.92
N ALA A 167 -3.20 4.18 -2.11
CA ALA A 167 -2.11 3.35 -2.59
C ALA A 167 -2.63 2.02 -3.14
N GLU A 168 -3.74 1.56 -2.58
CA GLU A 168 -4.37 0.30 -2.96
C GLU A 168 -5.84 0.33 -2.54
N VAL A 169 -6.72 -0.11 -3.45
CA VAL A 169 -8.15 -0.27 -3.23
C VAL A 169 -8.51 -1.70 -3.59
N ARG A 170 -8.99 -2.47 -2.62
CA ARG A 170 -9.47 -3.83 -2.85
C ARG A 170 -10.94 -3.93 -2.53
N ILE A 171 -11.69 -4.53 -3.45
CA ILE A 171 -13.13 -4.70 -3.34
C ILE A 171 -13.45 -6.18 -3.50
N GLY A 172 -14.11 -6.74 -2.49
CA GLY A 172 -14.61 -8.12 -2.51
C GLY A 172 -16.11 -8.14 -2.33
N HIS A 173 -16.80 -9.03 -3.04
CA HIS A 173 -18.22 -9.31 -2.79
C HIS A 173 -18.35 -10.45 -1.78
N SER A 174 -19.46 -10.49 -1.05
CA SER A 174 -19.69 -11.51 -0.02
C SER A 174 -19.70 -12.93 -0.59
N GLU A 175 -20.35 -13.11 -1.73
CA GLU A 175 -20.41 -14.38 -2.48
C GLU A 175 -19.04 -14.86 -3.01
N ASP A 176 -18.04 -13.98 -3.02
CA ASP A 176 -16.68 -14.26 -3.51
C ASP A 176 -15.66 -14.41 -2.37
N GLY A 177 -16.15 -14.51 -1.13
CA GLY A 177 -15.37 -14.92 0.02
C GLY A 177 -14.86 -16.36 -0.10
N ILE A 178 -13.60 -16.58 0.25
CA ILE A 178 -12.97 -17.91 0.19
C ILE A 178 -12.90 -18.51 1.59
N CYS A 179 -12.24 -17.81 2.53
CA CYS A 179 -12.12 -18.23 3.92
C CYS A 179 -11.65 -17.05 4.78
N ALA A 180 -11.87 -17.13 6.09
CA ALA A 180 -11.39 -16.14 7.04
C ALA A 180 -10.57 -16.80 8.15
N ARG A 181 -9.54 -16.12 8.61
CA ARG A 181 -8.77 -16.51 9.80
C ARG A 181 -8.64 -15.31 10.73
N CYS A 182 -8.55 -15.52 12.02
CA CYS A 182 -8.46 -14.43 12.98
C CYS A 182 -7.36 -14.64 14.02
N ASN A 183 -6.90 -13.54 14.62
CA ASN A 183 -6.04 -13.57 15.78
C ASN A 183 -6.53 -12.53 16.79
N ALA A 184 -7.10 -12.99 17.90
CA ALA A 184 -7.66 -12.13 18.94
C ALA A 184 -6.60 -11.22 19.58
N LYS A 185 -5.36 -11.71 19.76
CA LYS A 185 -4.26 -10.95 20.38
C LYS A 185 -3.86 -9.71 19.57
N ARG A 186 -3.78 -9.83 18.24
CA ARG A 186 -3.51 -8.72 17.32
C ARG A 186 -4.76 -7.98 16.89
N LYS A 187 -5.95 -8.49 17.23
CA LYS A 187 -7.25 -7.96 16.82
C LYS A 187 -7.32 -7.79 15.30
N VAL A 188 -7.01 -8.86 14.59
CA VAL A 188 -6.93 -8.87 13.13
C VAL A 188 -7.69 -10.06 12.56
N ILE A 189 -8.39 -9.83 11.46
CA ILE A 189 -8.95 -10.87 10.60
C ILE A 189 -8.17 -10.85 9.29
N GLU A 190 -7.68 -12.00 8.86
CA GLU A 190 -7.15 -12.24 7.53
C GLU A 190 -8.27 -12.85 6.69
N LEU A 191 -8.81 -12.05 5.77
CA LEU A 191 -9.92 -12.45 4.91
C LEU A 191 -9.40 -12.73 3.50
N TYR A 192 -9.66 -13.92 3.00
CA TYR A 192 -9.34 -14.36 1.65
C TYR A 192 -10.57 -14.26 0.76
N TYR A 193 -10.43 -13.66 -0.41
CA TYR A 193 -11.53 -13.40 -1.33
C TYR A 193 -11.01 -13.12 -2.74
N LYS A 194 -11.91 -13.18 -3.72
CA LYS A 194 -11.64 -12.79 -5.10
C LYS A 194 -11.86 -11.28 -5.28
N PHE A 195 -11.01 -10.65 -6.08
CA PHE A 195 -11.14 -9.23 -6.43
C PHE A 195 -10.54 -8.97 -7.81
N ASP A 196 -10.85 -7.82 -8.38
CA ASP A 196 -10.24 -7.38 -9.64
C ASP A 196 -9.08 -6.43 -9.41
N ASP A 197 -8.00 -6.64 -10.17
CA ASP A 197 -6.87 -5.73 -10.28
C ASP A 197 -6.74 -5.16 -11.70
N TYR A 198 -6.33 -3.90 -11.74
CA TYR A 198 -6.08 -3.14 -12.95
C TYR A 198 -4.89 -2.21 -12.71
N ASP A 199 -3.76 -2.51 -13.36
CA ASP A 199 -2.53 -1.74 -13.20
C ASP A 199 -1.95 -1.35 -14.56
N PHE A 200 -1.22 -0.23 -14.61
CA PHE A 200 -0.43 0.13 -15.79
C PHE A 200 0.99 -0.43 -15.66
N GLU A 201 1.48 -1.08 -16.70
CA GLU A 201 2.87 -1.60 -16.72
C GLU A 201 3.89 -0.49 -16.96
N ASP A 202 3.48 0.54 -17.68
CA ASP A 202 4.35 1.61 -18.15
C ASP A 202 3.90 2.99 -17.64
N ALA A 203 4.87 3.88 -17.44
CA ALA A 203 4.61 5.24 -17.01
C ALA A 203 3.83 6.05 -18.06
N ALA A 204 3.88 5.66 -19.34
CA ALA A 204 3.10 6.28 -20.41
C ALA A 204 1.65 5.77 -20.46
N LYS A 205 1.26 4.79 -19.62
CA LYS A 205 -0.09 4.23 -19.50
C LYS A 205 -0.63 3.67 -20.81
N THR A 206 0.24 3.04 -21.59
CA THR A 206 -0.09 2.46 -22.90
C THR A 206 -0.47 0.99 -22.79
N VAL A 207 0.02 0.28 -21.78
CA VAL A 207 -0.24 -1.14 -21.52
C VAL A 207 -0.88 -1.30 -20.14
N VAL A 208 -1.99 -2.04 -20.09
CA VAL A 208 -2.63 -2.45 -18.85
C VAL A 208 -2.32 -3.92 -18.56
N SER A 209 -2.01 -4.23 -17.31
CA SER A 209 -2.13 -5.58 -16.74
C SER A 209 -3.46 -5.70 -16.00
N ARG A 210 -4.20 -6.76 -16.31
CA ARG A 210 -5.55 -6.96 -15.81
C ARG A 210 -5.66 -8.35 -15.21
N TYR A 211 -6.15 -8.44 -13.98
CA TYR A 211 -6.30 -9.72 -13.28
C TYR A 211 -7.70 -9.89 -12.68
N HIS A 212 -8.30 -11.06 -12.91
CA HIS A 212 -9.33 -11.63 -12.02
C HIS A 212 -8.55 -12.33 -10.92
N SER A 213 -8.18 -11.57 -9.89
CA SER A 213 -7.26 -11.99 -8.83
C SER A 213 -7.96 -12.71 -7.70
N ILE A 214 -7.15 -13.47 -6.97
CA ILE A 214 -7.46 -13.88 -5.61
C ILE A 214 -6.38 -13.34 -4.69
N GLY A 215 -6.75 -13.03 -3.46
CA GLY A 215 -5.77 -12.64 -2.46
C GLY A 215 -6.39 -12.53 -1.08
N LYS A 216 -5.77 -11.70 -0.26
CA LYS A 216 -6.17 -11.54 1.14
C LYS A 216 -6.07 -10.11 1.60
N SER A 217 -6.94 -9.69 2.50
CA SER A 217 -6.81 -8.42 3.21
C SER A 217 -6.74 -8.64 4.71
N TYR A 218 -5.91 -7.84 5.35
CA TYR A 218 -5.84 -7.76 6.80
C TYR A 218 -6.81 -6.69 7.28
N LEU A 219 -7.80 -7.10 8.07
CA LEU A 219 -8.78 -6.23 8.71
C LEU A 219 -8.33 -5.98 10.15
N PHE A 220 -7.78 -4.80 10.43
CA PHE A 220 -7.30 -4.45 11.77
C PHE A 220 -8.38 -3.76 12.59
N PHE A 221 -8.59 -4.20 13.83
CA PHE A 221 -9.62 -3.68 14.72
C PHE A 221 -9.03 -2.97 15.93
N SER A 222 -9.71 -1.91 16.38
CA SER A 222 -9.33 -1.20 17.63
C SER A 222 -9.88 -1.90 18.88
N SER A 223 -11.05 -2.51 18.75
CA SER A 223 -11.78 -3.17 19.83
C SER A 223 -12.05 -4.63 19.51
N GLN A 224 -12.00 -5.48 20.54
CA GLN A 224 -12.37 -6.89 20.43
C GLN A 224 -13.85 -7.04 20.05
N LYS A 225 -14.73 -6.22 20.64
CA LYS A 225 -16.17 -6.21 20.33
C LYS A 225 -16.43 -5.92 18.85
N GLN A 226 -15.69 -4.99 18.25
CA GLN A 226 -15.84 -4.65 16.83
C GLN A 226 -15.38 -5.80 15.92
N MET A 227 -14.33 -6.49 16.31
CA MET A 227 -13.85 -7.68 15.60
C MET A 227 -14.87 -8.82 15.68
N GLU A 228 -15.46 -9.05 16.86
CA GLU A 228 -16.52 -10.06 17.05
C GLU A 228 -17.76 -9.77 16.20
N GLN A 229 -18.17 -8.50 16.10
CA GLN A 229 -19.25 -8.08 15.19
C GLN A 229 -18.90 -8.38 13.72
N ALA A 230 -17.66 -8.13 13.31
CA ALA A 230 -17.22 -8.46 11.96
C ALA A 230 -17.20 -9.98 11.72
N ILE A 231 -16.79 -10.78 12.70
CA ILE A 231 -16.82 -12.25 12.62
C ILE A 231 -18.26 -12.75 12.49
N GLN A 232 -19.19 -12.21 13.27
CA GLN A 232 -20.62 -12.55 13.16
C GLN A 232 -21.16 -12.23 11.77
N LEU A 233 -20.90 -11.03 11.24
CA LEU A 233 -21.33 -10.67 9.89
C LEU A 233 -20.75 -11.60 8.81
N LEU A 234 -19.46 -11.95 8.91
CA LEU A 234 -18.84 -12.92 7.99
C LEU A 234 -19.48 -14.32 8.09
N PHE A 235 -19.92 -14.73 9.27
CA PHE A 235 -20.57 -16.01 9.46
C PHE A 235 -22.02 -16.01 8.96
N ASP A 236 -22.81 -15.01 9.38
CA ASP A 236 -24.24 -14.95 9.12
C ASP A 236 -24.54 -14.59 7.65
N GLU A 237 -23.87 -13.58 7.10
CA GLU A 237 -24.16 -13.03 5.77
C GLU A 237 -23.25 -13.57 4.67
N TRP A 238 -21.97 -13.86 4.97
CA TRP A 238 -21.02 -14.39 3.97
C TRP A 238 -20.86 -15.90 4.04
N HIS A 239 -21.45 -16.55 5.06
CA HIS A 239 -21.34 -17.98 5.30
C HIS A 239 -19.88 -18.47 5.42
N LEU A 240 -19.00 -17.61 5.92
CA LEU A 240 -17.58 -17.91 6.15
C LEU A 240 -17.34 -18.25 7.61
N THR A 241 -16.72 -19.41 7.85
CA THR A 241 -16.15 -19.73 9.15
C THR A 241 -14.81 -18.99 9.35
N CYS A 242 -14.55 -18.59 10.59
CA CYS A 242 -13.33 -17.87 10.94
C CYS A 242 -12.44 -18.72 11.84
N GLU A 243 -11.31 -19.19 11.32
CA GLU A 243 -10.37 -20.04 12.08
C GLU A 243 -9.42 -19.21 12.95
N GLU A 244 -9.25 -19.59 14.23
CA GLU A 244 -8.35 -18.87 15.12
C GLU A 244 -6.88 -19.31 14.97
N ILE A 245 -6.02 -18.36 14.64
CA ILE A 245 -4.56 -18.51 14.66
C ILE A 245 -4.04 -17.99 15.99
N LYS A 246 -3.43 -18.86 16.80
CA LYS A 246 -2.89 -18.48 18.12
C LYS A 246 -1.65 -17.58 18.03
N GLU A 247 -0.74 -17.87 17.11
CA GLU A 247 0.53 -17.17 16.99
C GLU A 247 0.47 -16.00 16.00
N PRO A 248 0.72 -14.75 16.45
CA PRO A 248 0.67 -13.57 15.58
C PRO A 248 1.60 -13.63 14.36
N LYS A 249 2.72 -14.34 14.46
CA LYS A 249 3.69 -14.47 13.36
C LYS A 249 3.13 -15.24 12.17
N ASN A 250 2.16 -16.12 12.41
CA ASN A 250 1.58 -17.00 11.39
C ASN A 250 0.40 -16.34 10.66
N VAL A 251 -0.04 -15.16 11.11
CA VAL A 251 -1.07 -14.36 10.46
C VAL A 251 -0.52 -13.63 9.24
N PHE A 252 0.74 -13.17 9.29
CA PHE A 252 1.29 -12.28 8.26
C PHE A 252 2.21 -13.02 7.29
N GLY A 253 2.13 -12.64 6.01
CA GLY A 253 2.96 -13.20 4.93
C GLY A 253 2.36 -14.47 4.31
N ASN A 254 3.08 -15.09 3.38
CA ASN A 254 2.54 -16.13 2.51
C ASN A 254 2.96 -17.56 2.90
N LYS A 255 3.51 -17.75 4.10
CA LYS A 255 4.04 -19.06 4.52
C LYS A 255 2.96 -20.10 4.81
N ASN A 256 1.83 -19.66 5.35
CA ASN A 256 0.74 -20.54 5.79
C ASN A 256 -0.53 -20.17 5.03
N LEU A 257 -0.59 -20.40 3.71
CA LEU A 257 -1.80 -20.11 2.94
C LEU A 257 -2.85 -21.22 3.14
N PRO A 258 -4.15 -20.89 3.28
CA PRO A 258 -5.22 -21.89 3.33
C PRO A 258 -5.30 -22.72 2.06
N GLU A 259 -5.63 -24.00 2.19
CA GLU A 259 -5.79 -24.90 1.04
C GLU A 259 -6.89 -24.41 0.07
N ALA A 260 -8.01 -23.91 0.60
CA ALA A 260 -9.07 -23.29 -0.20
C ALA A 260 -8.56 -22.13 -1.07
N PHE A 261 -7.57 -21.37 -0.59
CA PHE A 261 -6.94 -20.30 -1.35
C PHE A 261 -6.06 -20.86 -2.47
N LEU A 262 -5.23 -21.87 -2.18
CA LEU A 262 -4.32 -22.48 -3.16
C LEU A 262 -5.07 -23.12 -4.34
N ASN A 263 -6.23 -23.71 -4.05
CA ASN A 263 -7.08 -24.41 -5.02
C ASN A 263 -8.06 -23.48 -5.75
N THR A 264 -8.08 -22.18 -5.45
CA THR A 264 -8.95 -21.24 -6.17
C THR A 264 -8.22 -20.74 -7.43
N PRO A 265 -8.85 -20.79 -8.62
CA PRO A 265 -8.23 -20.29 -9.83
C PRO A 265 -8.29 -18.77 -9.92
N PHE A 266 -7.25 -18.18 -10.49
CA PHE A 266 -7.19 -16.78 -10.91
C PHE A 266 -6.73 -16.69 -12.37
N ARG A 267 -6.86 -15.53 -13.00
CA ARG A 267 -6.35 -15.33 -14.37
C ARG A 267 -5.90 -13.90 -14.57
N GLY A 268 -4.94 -13.70 -15.46
CA GLY A 268 -4.49 -12.36 -15.83
C GLY A 268 -3.77 -12.33 -17.15
N ALA A 269 -3.79 -11.16 -17.76
CA ALA A 269 -3.13 -10.87 -19.02
C ALA A 269 -2.88 -9.38 -19.14
N SER A 270 -1.93 -9.03 -20.01
CA SER A 270 -1.61 -7.65 -20.34
C SER A 270 -1.98 -7.36 -21.79
N PHE A 271 -2.50 -6.16 -22.04
CA PHE A 271 -2.88 -5.73 -23.37
C PHE A 271 -2.77 -4.21 -23.53
N PRO A 272 -2.57 -3.70 -24.76
CA PRO A 272 -2.60 -2.26 -25.02
C PRO A 272 -3.97 -1.66 -24.68
N VAL A 273 -3.98 -0.47 -24.09
CA VAL A 273 -5.23 0.20 -23.70
C VAL A 273 -6.18 0.40 -24.88
N ASP A 274 -5.62 0.77 -26.04
CA ASP A 274 -6.39 1.01 -27.27
C ASP A 274 -7.05 -0.27 -27.82
N ASP A 275 -6.52 -1.45 -27.48
CA ASP A 275 -7.05 -2.74 -27.90
C ASP A 275 -8.20 -3.23 -27.01
N ALA A 276 -8.46 -2.61 -25.85
CA ALA A 276 -9.48 -3.09 -24.91
C ALA A 276 -10.87 -3.22 -25.57
N GLN A 277 -11.26 -2.24 -26.39
CA GLN A 277 -12.56 -2.26 -27.07
C GLN A 277 -12.60 -3.27 -28.22
N SER A 278 -11.50 -3.43 -28.97
CA SER A 278 -11.42 -4.38 -30.09
C SER A 278 -11.43 -5.82 -29.59
N LEU A 279 -10.70 -6.11 -28.50
CA LEU A 279 -10.68 -7.39 -27.81
C LEU A 279 -12.07 -7.73 -27.24
N ARG A 280 -12.76 -6.76 -26.65
CA ARG A 280 -14.13 -6.95 -26.18
C ARG A 280 -15.11 -7.22 -27.33
N SER A 281 -15.04 -6.42 -28.39
CA SER A 281 -15.98 -6.51 -29.53
C SER A 281 -15.80 -7.79 -30.35
N SER A 282 -14.57 -8.31 -30.40
CA SER A 282 -14.24 -9.59 -31.04
C SER A 282 -14.52 -10.81 -30.16
N ASN A 283 -15.01 -10.62 -28.92
CA ASN A 283 -15.15 -11.68 -27.91
C ASN A 283 -13.85 -12.49 -27.76
N ALA A 284 -12.72 -11.79 -27.64
CA ALA A 284 -11.43 -12.42 -27.44
C ALA A 284 -11.49 -13.42 -26.26
N PRO A 285 -10.84 -14.59 -26.39
CA PRO A 285 -10.88 -15.62 -25.36
C PRO A 285 -10.22 -15.10 -24.08
N LEU A 286 -10.83 -15.41 -22.94
CA LEU A 286 -10.25 -15.08 -21.64
C LEU A 286 -8.91 -15.82 -21.46
N PRO A 287 -7.96 -15.22 -20.72
CA PRO A 287 -6.72 -15.90 -20.39
C PRO A 287 -6.98 -17.17 -19.59
N GLU A 288 -6.02 -18.10 -19.72
CA GLU A 288 -6.02 -19.37 -19.00
C GLU A 288 -6.04 -19.15 -17.48
N GLN A 289 -6.73 -20.05 -16.80
CA GLN A 289 -6.75 -20.07 -15.34
C GLN A 289 -5.45 -20.63 -14.81
N ARG A 290 -4.96 -20.03 -13.73
CA ARG A 290 -3.77 -20.42 -12.98
C ARG A 290 -4.13 -20.64 -11.53
N TYR A 291 -3.32 -21.42 -10.83
CA TYR A 291 -3.47 -21.71 -9.41
C TYR A 291 -2.24 -21.21 -8.65
N PHE A 292 -2.40 -20.86 -7.38
CA PHE A 292 -1.24 -20.46 -6.58
C PHE A 292 -0.32 -21.65 -6.30
N GLU A 293 -0.87 -22.86 -6.19
CA GLU A 293 -0.09 -24.07 -5.99
C GLU A 293 0.91 -24.34 -7.13
N SER A 294 0.51 -24.10 -8.39
CA SER A 294 1.40 -24.28 -9.54
C SER A 294 2.57 -23.29 -9.55
N LEU A 295 2.44 -22.12 -8.92
CA LEU A 295 3.53 -21.14 -8.83
C LEU A 295 4.55 -21.47 -7.74
N ILE A 296 4.17 -22.25 -6.73
CA ILE A 296 5.05 -22.65 -5.63
C ILE A 296 5.92 -23.86 -6.03
N GLN A 297 5.49 -24.67 -7.00
CA GLN A 297 6.24 -25.83 -7.50
C GLN A 297 7.36 -25.46 -8.49
N ASP A 298 7.34 -24.22 -9.00
CA ASP A 298 8.33 -23.71 -9.98
C ASP A 298 9.47 -22.88 -9.32
N GLU A 299 9.50 -22.75 -7.99
CA GLU A 299 10.61 -22.16 -7.18
C GLU A 299 11.41 -23.24 -6.42
#